data_AF-A0A1I1KT04-F1
#
_entry.id   AF-A0A1I1KT04-F1
#
_cell.length_a   1.000
_cell.length_b   1.000
_cell.length_c   1.000
_cell.angle_alpha   90.00
_cell.angle_beta   90.00
_cell.angle_gamma   90.00
#
_symmetry.space_group_name_H-M   'P 1'
#
loop_
_entity.id
_entity.type
_entity.pdbx_description
1 polymer ?
#
loop_
_entity_poly.entity_id
_entity_poly.type
_entity_poly.pdbx_seq_one_letter_code
_entity_poly.pdbx_strand_id
1 'polypeptide(L)'
;MAEDLRNTVAFKALTAQAGAVLLTRDMQVEPVALQGVVAHLIATIAKRIGMDEEEALHLVTPEAVADTVDRAIAEEGAPGPAPFHAIRPVRHDTGTVPITPREAGRMVMAAAQAAKCAGLNDHTSALATHALDLITELGAALSSAQEDEAIELSAGLLEELASTVESVAARMEAKNWSTCPCGERHDQGELDAGIAASMHTDSAFVRFLIARPPTQ
;
A
#
# COMPACT_ATOMS: atom_id res chain seq x y z
N MET A 1 37.17 22.51 13.95
CA MET A 1 35.80 22.41 13.41
C MET A 1 35.36 20.98 13.62
N ALA A 2 34.31 20.75 14.41
CA ALA A 2 33.78 19.40 14.54
C ALA A 2 33.30 18.94 13.15
N GLU A 3 33.75 17.76 12.74
CA GLU A 3 33.29 17.14 11.50
C GLU A 3 31.80 16.86 11.63
N ASP A 4 31.02 17.16 10.59
CA ASP A 4 29.59 16.87 10.60
C ASP A 4 29.39 15.36 10.62
N LEU A 5 28.93 14.83 11.76
CA LEU A 5 28.72 13.41 12.02
C LEU A 5 27.94 12.72 10.88
N ARG A 6 26.97 13.43 10.28
CA ARG A 6 26.14 12.90 9.19
C ARG A 6 26.92 12.59 7.92
N ASN A 7 28.07 13.24 7.74
CA ASN A 7 28.94 13.04 6.59
C ASN A 7 29.93 11.89 6.76
N THR A 8 30.07 11.35 7.97
CA THR A 8 30.98 10.24 8.27
C THR A 8 30.52 8.94 7.61
N VAL A 9 31.48 8.06 7.32
CA VAL A 9 31.21 6.73 6.73
C VAL A 9 30.41 5.86 7.70
N ALA A 10 30.73 5.92 9.00
CA ALA A 10 30.06 5.11 10.02
C ALA A 10 28.57 5.46 10.15
N PHE A 11 28.23 6.76 10.14
CA PHE A 11 26.83 7.20 10.16
C PHE A 11 26.05 6.74 8.93
N LYS A 12 26.65 6.88 7.74
CA LYS A 12 26.04 6.43 6.48
C LYS A 12 25.86 4.90 6.45
N ALA A 13 26.83 4.15 6.96
CA ALA A 13 26.75 2.70 7.06
C ALA A 13 25.62 2.26 8.00
N LEU A 14 25.52 2.86 9.19
CA LEU A 14 24.43 2.59 10.13
C LEU A 14 23.06 2.90 9.51
N THR A 15 22.93 4.04 8.83
CA THR A 15 21.69 4.44 8.14
C THR A 15 21.31 3.42 7.06
N ALA A 16 22.26 2.97 6.24
CA ALA A 16 22.02 1.98 5.20
C ALA A 16 21.62 0.61 5.78
N GLN A 17 22.28 0.17 6.85
CA GLN A 17 21.96 -1.08 7.54
C GLN A 17 20.58 -1.02 8.20
N ALA A 18 20.24 0.10 8.87
CA ALA A 18 18.92 0.30 9.43
C ALA A 18 17.83 0.29 8.34
N GLY A 19 18.10 0.92 7.19
CA GLY A 19 17.24 0.86 6.02
C GLY A 19 17.00 -0.58 5.54
N ALA A 20 18.04 -1.41 5.50
CA ALA A 20 17.91 -2.82 5.16
C ALA A 20 17.05 -3.59 6.18
N VAL A 21 17.22 -3.35 7.48
CA VAL A 21 16.38 -3.97 8.53
C VAL A 21 14.92 -3.55 8.39
N LEU A 22 14.65 -2.26 8.14
CA LEU A 22 13.30 -1.76 7.90
C LEU A 22 12.63 -2.46 6.71
N LEU A 23 13.37 -2.66 5.62
CA LEU A 23 12.85 -3.40 4.45
C LEU A 23 12.49 -4.86 4.79
N THR A 24 13.24 -5.54 5.67
CA THR A 24 12.87 -6.90 6.10
C THR A 24 11.59 -6.95 6.94
N ARG A 25 11.16 -5.80 7.47
CA ARG A 25 9.93 -5.62 8.24
C ARG A 25 8.82 -4.96 7.43
N ASP A 26 8.97 -4.92 6.10
CA ASP A 26 8.02 -4.29 5.17
C ASP A 26 7.78 -2.79 5.44
N MET A 27 8.79 -2.10 5.99
CA MET A 27 8.76 -0.66 6.25
C MET A 27 9.69 0.08 5.28
N GLN A 28 9.17 1.11 4.61
CA GLN A 28 9.96 2.01 3.76
C GLN A 28 10.00 3.42 4.36
N VAL A 29 11.17 3.88 4.78
CA VAL A 29 11.34 5.24 5.32
C VAL A 29 12.15 6.07 4.33
N GLU A 30 11.73 7.32 4.09
CA GLU A 30 12.50 8.25 3.27
C GLU A 30 13.94 8.36 3.83
N PRO A 31 14.99 8.25 2.98
CA PRO A 31 16.37 8.28 3.46
C PRO A 31 16.72 9.49 4.32
N VAL A 32 16.15 10.67 4.02
CA VAL A 32 16.37 11.90 4.80
C VAL A 32 15.72 11.81 6.18
N ALA A 33 14.50 11.28 6.27
CA ALA A 33 13.82 11.05 7.54
C ALA A 33 14.57 10.00 8.39
N LEU A 34 15.03 8.92 7.77
CA LEU A 34 15.82 7.89 8.44
C LEU A 34 17.13 8.44 9.01
N GLN A 35 17.86 9.28 8.24
CA GLN A 35 19.03 9.99 8.74
C GLN A 35 18.68 10.88 9.94
N GLY A 36 17.52 11.53 9.91
CA GLY A 36 17.01 12.31 11.04
C GLY A 36 16.82 11.47 12.30
N VAL A 37 16.19 10.29 12.18
CA VAL A 37 15.96 9.36 13.31
C VAL A 37 17.28 8.83 13.86
N VAL A 38 18.20 8.41 12.99
CA VAL A 38 19.54 7.94 13.40
C VAL A 38 20.28 9.03 14.17
N ALA A 39 20.32 10.27 13.63
CA ALA A 39 20.97 11.39 14.31
C ALA A 39 20.32 11.70 15.67
N HIS A 40 18.99 11.63 15.76
CA HIS A 40 18.26 11.86 17.01
C HIS A 40 18.58 10.79 18.08
N LEU A 41 18.63 9.52 17.68
CA LEU A 41 18.98 8.40 18.58
C LEU A 41 20.40 8.56 19.13
N ILE A 42 21.36 8.89 18.27
CA ILE A 42 22.76 9.11 18.67
C ILE A 42 22.86 10.26 19.67
N ALA A 43 22.28 11.42 19.34
CA ALA A 43 22.30 12.60 20.22
C ALA A 43 21.63 12.31 21.57
N THR A 44 20.55 11.51 21.58
CA THR A 44 19.85 11.12 22.81
C THR A 44 20.71 10.23 23.69
N ILE A 45 21.42 9.25 23.11
CA ILE A 45 22.32 8.35 23.83
C ILE A 45 23.53 9.11 24.37
N ALA A 46 24.16 9.94 23.52
CA ALA A 46 25.28 10.80 23.89
C ALA A 46 24.94 11.65 25.12
N LYS A 47 23.80 12.36 25.07
CA LYS A 47 23.32 13.19 26.17
C LYS A 47 23.00 12.38 27.44
N ARG A 48 22.40 11.19 27.30
CA ARG A 48 21.97 10.37 28.45
C ARG A 48 23.15 9.79 29.21
N ILE A 49 24.22 9.42 28.52
CA ILE A 49 25.40 8.77 29.11
C ILE A 49 26.50 9.80 29.41
N GLY A 50 26.42 11.00 28.85
CA GLY A 50 27.41 12.06 29.03
C GLY A 50 28.66 11.83 28.19
N MET A 51 28.51 11.25 27.00
CA MET A 51 29.58 11.03 26.02
C MET A 51 29.36 11.89 24.78
N ASP A 52 30.35 11.92 23.88
CA ASP A 52 30.20 12.58 22.59
C ASP A 52 29.35 11.75 21.61
N GLU A 53 28.89 12.40 20.53
CA GLU A 53 28.02 11.76 19.54
C GLU A 53 28.77 10.73 18.67
N GLU A 54 30.10 10.86 18.53
CA GLU A 54 30.91 9.94 17.73
C GLU A 54 31.08 8.59 18.43
N GLU A 55 31.31 8.61 19.75
CA GLU A 55 31.30 7.43 20.60
C GLU A 55 29.90 6.81 20.70
N ALA A 56 28.86 7.65 20.84
CA ALA A 56 27.48 7.18 20.94
C ALA A 56 27.00 6.49 19.65
N LEU A 57 27.50 6.89 18.47
CA LEU A 57 27.20 6.24 17.20
C LEU A 57 27.48 4.73 17.24
N HIS A 58 28.55 4.30 17.92
CA HIS A 58 28.93 2.90 18.04
C HIS A 58 28.04 2.08 18.98
N LEU A 59 27.17 2.73 19.75
CA LEU A 59 26.20 2.09 20.64
C LEU A 59 24.82 1.92 19.99
N VAL A 60 24.59 2.54 18.83
CA VAL A 60 23.32 2.45 18.09
C VAL A 60 23.40 1.28 17.13
N THR A 61 22.47 0.32 17.26
CA THR A 61 22.33 -0.77 16.29
C THR A 61 21.26 -0.45 15.24
N PRO A 62 21.37 -1.05 14.04
CA PRO A 62 20.33 -0.98 13.01
C PRO A 62 18.93 -1.36 13.51
N GLU A 63 18.83 -2.38 14.36
CA GLU A 63 17.58 -2.87 14.93
C GLU A 63 16.94 -1.85 15.88
N ALA A 64 17.74 -1.18 16.71
CA ALA A 64 17.23 -0.16 17.63
C ALA A 64 16.68 1.07 16.88
N VAL A 65 17.28 1.40 15.73
CA VAL A 65 16.74 2.42 14.81
C VAL A 65 15.41 1.95 14.24
N ALA A 66 15.35 0.72 13.73
CA ALA A 66 14.12 0.15 13.16
C ALA A 66 12.97 0.08 14.19
N ASP A 67 13.25 -0.33 15.42
CA ASP A 67 12.27 -0.38 16.52
C ASP A 67 11.75 1.02 16.88
N THR A 68 12.60 2.03 16.78
CA THR A 68 12.22 3.43 17.07
C THR A 68 11.31 3.97 15.98
N VAL A 69 11.59 3.67 14.72
CA VAL A 69 10.73 3.99 13.58
C VAL A 69 9.37 3.30 13.72
N ASP A 70 9.36 1.99 13.99
CA ASP A 70 8.13 1.19 14.12
C ASP A 70 7.22 1.75 15.22
N ARG A 71 7.80 2.08 16.38
CA ARG A 71 7.06 2.73 17.47
C ARG A 71 6.53 4.11 17.09
N ALA A 72 7.31 4.93 16.38
CA ALA A 72 6.86 6.25 15.96
C ALA A 72 5.64 6.18 15.02
N ILE A 73 5.66 5.21 14.09
CA ILE A 73 4.52 4.95 13.19
C ILE A 73 3.29 4.47 13.98
N ALA A 74 3.49 3.55 14.94
CA ALA A 74 2.42 3.03 15.78
C ALA A 74 1.78 4.10 16.69
N GLU A 75 2.57 5.03 17.22
CA GLU A 75 2.11 6.10 18.12
C GLU A 75 1.38 7.23 17.38
N GLU A 76 1.73 7.53 16.12
CA GLU A 76 1.04 8.56 15.33
C GLU A 76 -0.32 8.11 14.79
N GLY A 77 -0.64 6.81 14.83
CA GLY A 77 -1.86 6.27 14.19
C GLY A 77 -1.89 6.53 12.68
N ALA A 78 -0.77 6.96 12.10
CA ALA A 78 -0.63 7.21 10.69
C ALA A 78 -0.59 5.86 9.96
N PRO A 79 -1.33 5.70 8.85
CA PRO A 79 -1.12 4.54 8.00
C PRO A 79 0.37 4.53 7.62
N GLY A 80 1.04 3.39 7.86
CA GLY A 80 2.48 3.24 7.64
C GLY A 80 2.93 3.77 6.26
N PRO A 81 4.22 4.09 6.09
CA PRO A 81 4.70 4.76 4.91
C PRO A 81 4.29 3.99 3.66
N ALA A 82 3.55 4.67 2.77
CA ALA A 82 3.16 4.09 1.49
C ALA A 82 4.44 3.70 0.73
N PRO A 83 4.56 2.45 0.26
CA PRO A 83 5.78 2.02 -0.41
C PRO A 83 6.00 2.86 -1.68
N PHE A 84 7.18 3.46 -1.82
CA PHE A 84 7.57 4.31 -2.97
C PHE A 84 7.55 3.53 -4.29
N HIS A 85 7.60 2.21 -4.20
CA HIS A 85 7.35 1.30 -5.29
C HIS A 85 6.13 0.47 -4.90
N ALA A 86 5.04 0.59 -5.65
CA ALA A 86 3.89 -0.28 -5.53
C ALA A 86 4.23 -1.70 -6.04
N ILE A 87 5.20 -2.35 -5.39
CA ILE A 87 5.52 -3.75 -5.62
C ILE A 87 4.36 -4.53 -5.03
N ARG A 88 3.55 -5.11 -5.90
CA ARG A 88 2.47 -5.98 -5.49
C ARG A 88 3.06 -7.19 -4.74
N PRO A 89 2.57 -7.50 -3.53
CA PRO A 89 2.98 -8.70 -2.80
C PRO A 89 2.78 -9.96 -3.64
N VAL A 90 3.61 -10.98 -3.40
CA VAL A 90 3.45 -12.28 -4.07
C VAL A 90 2.11 -12.88 -3.65
N ARG A 91 1.27 -13.16 -4.65
CA ARG A 91 -0.04 -13.80 -4.47
C ARG A 91 0.09 -15.31 -4.40
N HIS A 92 -0.61 -15.93 -3.46
CA HIS A 92 -0.76 -17.39 -3.38
C HIS A 92 -2.11 -17.82 -3.95
N ASP A 93 -2.08 -18.41 -5.13
CA ASP A 93 -3.28 -18.87 -5.84
C ASP A 93 -3.62 -20.31 -5.45
N THR A 94 -4.78 -20.52 -4.79
CA THR A 94 -5.22 -21.82 -4.27
C THR A 94 -6.19 -22.57 -5.19
N GLY A 95 -6.59 -21.96 -6.30
CA GLY A 95 -7.50 -22.54 -7.29
C GLY A 95 -7.98 -21.51 -8.31
N THR A 96 -8.82 -21.95 -9.25
CA THR A 96 -9.48 -21.08 -10.23
C THR A 96 -10.99 -21.04 -10.01
N VAL A 97 -11.60 -19.95 -10.47
CA VAL A 97 -13.03 -19.70 -10.44
C VAL A 97 -13.48 -19.44 -11.88
N PRO A 98 -14.40 -20.26 -12.42
CA PRO A 98 -14.99 -20.00 -13.73
C PRO A 98 -15.89 -18.78 -13.64
N ILE A 99 -15.65 -17.80 -14.49
CA ILE A 99 -16.48 -16.59 -14.60
C ILE A 99 -16.85 -16.33 -16.06
N THR A 100 -17.98 -15.68 -16.28
CA THR A 100 -18.39 -15.27 -17.62
C THR A 100 -17.67 -13.99 -18.05
N PRO A 101 -17.54 -13.72 -19.37
CA PRO A 101 -16.98 -12.46 -19.87
C PRO A 101 -17.71 -11.21 -19.33
N ARG A 102 -19.02 -11.31 -19.09
CA ARG A 102 -19.80 -10.22 -18.47
C ARG A 102 -19.37 -9.96 -17.02
N GLU A 103 -19.16 -11.00 -16.25
CA GLU A 103 -18.70 -10.89 -14.86
C GLU A 103 -17.29 -10.31 -14.81
N ALA A 104 -16.39 -10.78 -15.70
CA ALA A 104 -15.04 -10.21 -15.87
C ALA A 104 -15.09 -8.71 -16.25
N GLY A 105 -15.95 -8.32 -17.19
CA GLY A 105 -16.14 -6.92 -17.57
C GLY A 105 -16.59 -6.05 -16.39
N ARG A 106 -17.49 -6.55 -15.53
CA ARG A 106 -17.89 -5.85 -14.30
C ARG A 106 -16.70 -5.68 -13.35
N MET A 107 -15.86 -6.69 -13.20
CA MET A 107 -14.66 -6.64 -12.36
C MET A 107 -13.63 -5.63 -12.86
N VAL A 108 -13.41 -5.55 -14.17
CA VAL A 108 -12.57 -4.52 -14.79
C VAL A 108 -13.09 -3.12 -14.47
N MET A 109 -14.41 -2.90 -14.57
CA MET A 109 -15.02 -1.62 -14.24
C MET A 109 -14.85 -1.26 -12.75
N ALA A 110 -15.04 -2.23 -11.85
CA ALA A 110 -14.85 -2.02 -10.41
C ALA A 110 -13.40 -1.65 -10.09
N ALA A 111 -12.42 -2.36 -10.66
CA ALA A 111 -11.00 -2.06 -10.50
C ALA A 111 -10.64 -0.69 -11.09
N ALA A 112 -11.18 -0.33 -12.26
CA ALA A 112 -10.96 0.97 -12.88
C ALA A 112 -11.50 2.13 -12.03
N GLN A 113 -12.69 1.95 -11.44
CA GLN A 113 -13.26 2.93 -10.51
C GLN A 113 -12.38 3.09 -9.27
N ALA A 114 -11.91 1.98 -8.69
CA ALA A 114 -11.00 1.98 -7.54
C ALA A 114 -9.68 2.67 -7.86
N ALA A 115 -9.05 2.35 -9.01
CA ALA A 115 -7.83 2.99 -9.48
C ALA A 115 -7.99 4.50 -9.65
N LYS A 116 -9.09 4.92 -10.28
CA LYS A 116 -9.41 6.34 -10.49
C LYS A 116 -9.58 7.06 -9.14
N CYS A 117 -10.38 6.51 -8.23
CA CYS A 117 -10.60 7.13 -6.92
C CYS A 117 -9.30 7.21 -6.10
N ALA A 118 -8.50 6.13 -6.05
CA ALA A 118 -7.23 6.12 -5.34
C ALA A 118 -6.24 7.12 -5.93
N GLY A 119 -6.04 7.12 -7.25
CA GLY A 119 -5.06 7.99 -7.92
C GLY A 119 -5.42 9.48 -7.88
N LEU A 120 -6.72 9.82 -7.78
CA LEU A 120 -7.19 11.20 -7.60
C LEU A 120 -6.88 11.74 -6.20
N ASN A 121 -6.93 10.89 -5.18
CA ASN A 121 -6.80 11.31 -3.79
C ASN A 121 -5.39 11.13 -3.23
N ASP A 122 -4.58 10.31 -3.86
CA ASP A 122 -3.18 10.09 -3.52
C ASP A 122 -2.42 9.66 -4.79
N HIS A 123 -1.65 10.58 -5.36
CA HIS A 123 -0.89 10.34 -6.59
C HIS A 123 0.23 9.30 -6.43
N THR A 124 0.60 8.99 -5.19
CA THR A 124 1.56 7.95 -4.83
C THR A 124 0.88 6.67 -4.33
N SER A 125 -0.45 6.56 -4.50
CA SER A 125 -1.20 5.47 -3.90
C SER A 125 -0.84 4.12 -4.47
N ALA A 126 -0.29 3.25 -3.61
CA ALA A 126 -0.09 1.84 -3.93
C ALA A 126 -1.41 1.15 -4.33
N LEU A 127 -2.56 1.58 -3.77
CA LEU A 127 -3.89 1.07 -4.14
C LEU A 127 -4.25 1.40 -5.59
N ALA A 128 -3.86 2.57 -6.10
CA ALA A 128 -4.12 2.95 -7.48
C ALA A 128 -3.32 2.06 -8.44
N THR A 129 -2.02 1.87 -8.19
CA THR A 129 -1.18 0.99 -9.00
C THR A 129 -1.63 -0.47 -8.92
N HIS A 130 -1.95 -0.97 -7.73
CA HIS A 130 -2.44 -2.34 -7.55
C HIS A 130 -3.76 -2.56 -8.30
N ALA A 131 -4.68 -1.60 -8.26
CA ALA A 131 -5.90 -1.66 -9.05
C ALA A 131 -5.62 -1.68 -10.57
N LEU A 132 -4.61 -0.95 -11.05
CA LEU A 132 -4.17 -1.00 -12.46
C LEU A 132 -3.55 -2.36 -12.84
N ASP A 133 -2.78 -2.98 -11.94
CA ASP A 133 -2.25 -4.33 -12.15
C ASP A 133 -3.37 -5.36 -12.26
N LEU A 134 -4.39 -5.25 -11.38
CA LEU A 134 -5.58 -6.09 -11.42
C LEU A 134 -6.35 -5.93 -12.73
N ILE A 135 -6.54 -4.70 -13.23
CA ILE A 135 -7.14 -4.44 -14.55
C ILE A 135 -6.36 -5.14 -15.66
N THR A 136 -5.03 -5.08 -15.59
CA THR A 136 -4.14 -5.67 -16.60
C THR A 136 -4.27 -7.20 -16.61
N GLU A 137 -4.29 -7.85 -15.46
CA GLU A 137 -4.50 -9.31 -15.37
C GLU A 137 -5.89 -9.73 -15.85
N LEU A 138 -6.94 -9.02 -15.42
CA LEU A 138 -8.31 -9.28 -15.87
C LEU A 138 -8.45 -9.08 -17.38
N GLY A 139 -7.83 -8.02 -17.92
CA GLY A 139 -7.79 -7.73 -19.35
C GLY A 139 -7.05 -8.80 -20.14
N ALA A 140 -5.93 -9.31 -19.63
CA ALA A 140 -5.19 -10.41 -20.24
C ALA A 140 -6.04 -11.69 -20.32
N ALA A 141 -6.71 -12.05 -19.21
CA ALA A 141 -7.62 -13.18 -19.17
C ALA A 141 -8.82 -13.02 -20.13
N LEU A 142 -9.42 -11.83 -20.18
CA LEU A 142 -10.48 -11.49 -21.14
C LEU A 142 -10.01 -11.59 -22.60
N SER A 143 -8.81 -11.10 -22.90
CA SER A 143 -8.27 -11.11 -24.27
C SER A 143 -7.86 -12.49 -24.77
N SER A 144 -7.65 -13.44 -23.85
CA SER A 144 -7.26 -14.82 -24.17
C SER A 144 -8.46 -15.78 -24.23
N ALA A 145 -9.64 -15.34 -23.78
CA ALA A 145 -10.85 -16.13 -23.81
C ALA A 145 -11.42 -16.25 -25.23
N GLN A 146 -11.92 -17.43 -25.59
CA GLN A 146 -12.71 -17.62 -26.81
C GLN A 146 -14.14 -17.12 -26.59
N GLU A 147 -14.85 -16.78 -27.68
CA GLU A 147 -16.26 -16.38 -27.61
C GLU A 147 -17.08 -17.47 -26.90
N ASP A 148 -17.90 -17.05 -25.93
CA ASP A 148 -18.78 -17.90 -25.10
C ASP A 148 -18.09 -18.90 -24.14
N GLU A 149 -16.76 -18.87 -24.01
CA GLU A 149 -16.04 -19.69 -23.02
C GLU A 149 -16.01 -19.02 -21.65
N ALA A 150 -16.13 -19.82 -20.59
CA ALA A 150 -15.88 -19.35 -19.24
C ALA A 150 -14.39 -19.03 -19.07
N ILE A 151 -14.10 -17.92 -18.40
CA ILE A 151 -12.76 -17.47 -18.09
C ILE A 151 -12.38 -18.05 -16.74
N GLU A 152 -11.32 -18.85 -16.71
CA GLU A 152 -10.75 -19.35 -15.47
C GLU A 152 -9.84 -18.29 -14.85
N LEU A 153 -10.29 -17.64 -13.79
CA LEU A 153 -9.47 -16.70 -13.03
C LEU A 153 -8.99 -17.31 -11.73
N SER A 154 -7.80 -16.93 -11.27
CA SER A 154 -7.36 -17.31 -9.93
C SER A 154 -8.32 -16.79 -8.86
N ALA A 155 -8.67 -17.63 -7.89
CA ALA A 155 -9.38 -17.21 -6.68
C ALA A 155 -8.61 -16.10 -5.92
N GLY A 156 -7.29 -16.19 -5.84
CA GLY A 156 -6.46 -15.17 -5.21
C GLY A 156 -6.55 -13.82 -5.93
N LEU A 157 -6.62 -13.81 -7.27
CA LEU A 157 -6.80 -12.58 -8.06
C LEU A 157 -8.13 -11.90 -7.69
N LEU A 158 -9.19 -12.69 -7.53
CA LEU A 158 -10.51 -12.21 -7.13
C LEU A 158 -10.52 -11.69 -5.68
N GLU A 159 -9.85 -12.37 -4.76
CA GLU A 159 -9.73 -11.93 -3.37
C GLU A 159 -9.01 -10.58 -3.26
N GLU A 160 -7.91 -10.42 -4.00
CA GLU A 160 -7.19 -9.16 -4.06
C GLU A 160 -8.05 -8.05 -4.67
N LEU A 161 -8.78 -8.34 -5.76
CA LEU A 161 -9.71 -7.38 -6.34
C LEU A 161 -10.76 -6.92 -5.33
N ALA A 162 -11.41 -7.87 -4.64
CA ALA A 162 -12.41 -7.56 -3.63
C ALA A 162 -11.81 -6.69 -2.50
N SER A 163 -10.62 -7.04 -2.02
CA SER A 163 -9.92 -6.32 -0.96
C SER A 163 -9.54 -4.89 -1.38
N THR A 164 -9.00 -4.72 -2.59
CA THR A 164 -8.59 -3.40 -3.11
C THR A 164 -9.80 -2.49 -3.31
N VAL A 165 -10.88 -2.99 -3.92
CA VAL A 165 -12.11 -2.22 -4.12
C VAL A 165 -12.75 -1.83 -2.78
N GLU A 166 -12.80 -2.76 -1.81
CA GLU A 166 -13.29 -2.50 -0.45
C GLU A 166 -12.47 -1.43 0.26
N SER A 167 -11.14 -1.50 0.15
CA SER A 167 -10.23 -0.56 0.79
C SER A 167 -10.43 0.86 0.27
N VAL A 168 -10.63 1.02 -1.05
CA VAL A 168 -10.92 2.33 -1.65
C VAL A 168 -12.30 2.85 -1.20
N ALA A 169 -13.30 1.98 -1.13
CA ALA A 169 -14.63 2.35 -0.62
C ALA A 169 -14.59 2.86 0.82
N ALA A 170 -13.94 2.11 1.72
CA ALA A 170 -13.77 2.51 3.11
C ALA A 170 -13.04 3.86 3.26
N ARG A 171 -12.06 4.15 2.41
CA ARG A 171 -11.35 5.44 2.40
C ARG A 171 -12.23 6.60 1.94
N MET A 172 -13.13 6.36 0.98
CA MET A 172 -14.13 7.34 0.57
C MET A 172 -15.16 7.61 1.69
N GLU A 173 -15.65 6.57 2.37
CA GLU A 173 -16.60 6.72 3.47
C GLU A 173 -16.03 7.44 4.69
N ALA A 174 -14.72 7.26 4.96
CA ALA A 174 -14.00 7.99 6.00
C ALA A 174 -13.93 9.52 5.74
N LYS A 175 -14.52 10.02 4.64
CA LYS A 175 -14.59 11.44 4.21
C LYS A 175 -13.22 12.10 4.00
N ASN A 176 -12.19 11.28 3.84
CA ASN A 176 -10.85 11.72 3.53
C ASN A 176 -10.63 11.76 2.01
N TRP A 177 -11.39 10.97 1.25
CA TRP A 177 -11.30 10.89 -0.21
C TRP A 177 -12.59 11.38 -0.87
N SER A 178 -12.44 12.01 -2.03
CA SER A 178 -13.52 12.60 -2.82
C SER A 178 -13.32 12.29 -4.30
N THR A 179 -14.41 12.32 -5.06
CA THR A 179 -14.35 12.15 -6.53
C THR A 179 -14.04 13.44 -7.28
N CYS A 180 -14.02 14.61 -6.63
CA CYS A 180 -13.54 15.85 -7.28
C CYS A 180 -12.03 15.81 -7.47
N PRO A 181 -11.52 15.97 -8.71
CA PRO A 181 -10.08 16.07 -8.98
C PRO A 181 -9.45 17.36 -8.43
N CYS A 182 -10.27 18.34 -8.05
CA CYS A 182 -9.86 19.65 -7.58
C CYS A 182 -9.35 19.66 -6.13
N GLY A 183 -9.64 18.61 -5.35
CA GLY A 183 -9.39 18.58 -3.90
C GLY A 183 -10.33 19.46 -3.06
N GLU A 184 -11.24 20.22 -3.68
CA GLU A 184 -12.25 21.04 -3.01
C GLU A 184 -13.57 20.29 -2.80
N ARG A 185 -14.36 20.75 -1.82
CA ARG A 185 -15.73 20.26 -1.57
C ARG A 185 -16.73 21.13 -2.33
N HIS A 186 -17.36 20.56 -3.35
CA HIS A 186 -18.42 21.13 -4.19
C HIS A 186 -19.75 20.38 -4.00
N ASP A 187 -20.10 20.10 -2.73
CA ASP A 187 -21.31 19.36 -2.35
C ASP A 187 -21.46 17.95 -2.97
N GLN A 188 -20.36 17.33 -3.45
CA GLN A 188 -20.36 15.98 -4.01
C GLN A 188 -20.58 14.83 -2.99
N GLY A 189 -20.96 15.14 -1.75
CA GLY A 189 -21.05 14.15 -0.67
C GLY A 189 -22.01 12.99 -0.97
N GLU A 190 -23.13 13.25 -1.64
CA GLU A 190 -24.07 12.20 -2.07
C GLU A 190 -23.48 11.33 -3.19
N LEU A 191 -22.73 11.92 -4.12
CA LEU A 191 -22.07 11.20 -5.21
C LEU A 191 -20.95 10.31 -4.68
N ASP A 192 -20.11 10.84 -3.77
CA ASP A 192 -19.03 10.08 -3.13
C ASP A 192 -19.58 8.88 -2.36
N ALA A 193 -20.67 9.08 -1.60
CA ALA A 193 -21.36 7.99 -0.89
C ALA A 193 -21.94 6.94 -1.85
N GLY A 194 -22.53 7.36 -2.97
CA GLY A 194 -23.05 6.45 -3.98
C GLY A 194 -21.96 5.60 -4.65
N ILE A 195 -20.79 6.19 -4.90
CA ILE A 195 -19.64 5.50 -5.47
C ILE A 195 -19.06 4.48 -4.48
N ALA A 196 -18.93 4.85 -3.20
CA ALA A 196 -18.52 3.92 -2.15
C ALA A 196 -19.49 2.73 -2.05
N ALA A 197 -20.80 2.98 -2.01
CA ALA A 197 -21.83 1.93 -1.97
C ALA A 197 -21.77 0.97 -3.19
N SER A 198 -21.51 1.50 -4.38
CA SER A 198 -21.30 0.68 -5.59
C SER A 198 -20.08 -0.23 -5.44
N MET A 199 -18.96 0.31 -4.94
CA MET A 199 -17.74 -0.48 -4.73
C MET A 199 -17.91 -1.57 -3.67
N HIS A 200 -18.63 -1.32 -2.57
CA HIS A 200 -19.01 -2.38 -1.62
C HIS A 200 -19.83 -3.49 -2.30
N THR A 201 -20.78 -3.10 -3.16
CA THR A 201 -21.60 -4.06 -3.92
C THR A 201 -20.77 -4.90 -4.88
N ASP A 202 -19.78 -4.29 -5.55
CA ASP A 202 -18.87 -4.98 -6.46
C ASP A 202 -17.92 -5.91 -5.70
N SER A 203 -17.37 -5.47 -4.57
CA SER A 203 -16.53 -6.31 -3.71
C SER A 203 -17.31 -7.52 -3.17
N ALA A 204 -18.53 -7.30 -2.69
CA ALA A 204 -19.42 -8.38 -2.24
C ALA A 204 -19.76 -9.36 -3.39
N PHE A 205 -19.97 -8.85 -4.60
CA PHE A 205 -20.20 -9.68 -5.77
C PHE A 205 -18.99 -10.56 -6.10
N VAL A 206 -17.77 -10.03 -6.05
CA VAL A 206 -16.55 -10.82 -6.27
C VAL A 206 -16.39 -11.92 -5.23
N ARG A 207 -16.63 -11.60 -3.94
CA ARG A 207 -16.63 -12.61 -2.85
C ARG A 207 -17.68 -13.69 -3.07
N PHE A 208 -18.86 -13.33 -3.57
CA PHE A 208 -19.90 -14.29 -3.94
C PHE A 208 -19.44 -15.25 -5.05
N LEU A 209 -18.73 -14.75 -6.07
CA LEU A 209 -18.19 -15.61 -7.14
C LEU A 209 -17.18 -16.62 -6.61
N ILE A 210 -16.30 -16.22 -5.70
CA ILE A 210 -15.32 -17.10 -5.05
C ILE A 210 -16.03 -18.20 -4.24
N ALA A 211 -17.10 -17.85 -3.52
CA ALA A 211 -17.85 -18.78 -2.69
C ALA A 211 -18.87 -19.64 -3.46
N ARG A 212 -19.08 -19.37 -4.76
CA ARG A 212 -20.07 -20.09 -5.58
C ARG A 212 -19.60 -21.53 -5.79
N PRO A 213 -20.46 -22.55 -5.55
CA PRO A 213 -20.11 -23.92 -5.90
C PRO A 213 -19.91 -24.06 -7.42
N PRO A 214 -18.97 -24.92 -7.88
CA PRO A 214 -18.76 -25.14 -9.31
C PRO A 214 -20.06 -25.65 -9.93
N THR A 215 -20.49 -24.99 -11.01
CA THR A 215 -21.61 -25.44 -11.83
C THR A 215 -21.23 -26.77 -12.49
N GLN A 216 -21.99 -27.83 -12.15
CA GLN A 216 -21.89 -29.16 -12.79
C GLN A 216 -22.38 -29.12 -14.24
#